data_AF-A0A6B1Y729-F1
#
_entry.id   AF-A0A6B1Y729-F1
#
_cell.length_a   1.000
_cell.length_b   1.000
_cell.length_c   1.000
_cell.angle_alpha   90.00
_cell.angle_beta   90.00
_cell.angle_gamma   90.00
#
_symmetry.space_group_name_H-M   'P 1'
#
loop_
_entity.id
_entity.type
_entity.pdbx_description
1 polymer ?
#
loop_
_entity_poly.entity_id
_entity_poly.type
_entity_poly.pdbx_seq_one_letter_code
_entity_poly.pdbx_strand_id
1 'polypeptide(L)'
;MSKSLINEAVLTQVLNHLRNGQLRRCAEMGLRPEILAQLQQPAVMSILTNTPVSWVDVRVNIDVMEKILATAERSAQEDLQIERALKLGATTTMIQSFFGLSPEDTATKRLMLEIHPRRGRWRQLDEQIERQIWFRWEHLMHENQVRLEDSMELLDIAMILTEEINAGIEQDSPEFISLAIVWSLIQSWLKDNLYQPNRKGQAKPTTLYLASVSAHLPSPAAHPPQSPALEIEPAQQQLLNLVQSEGDTTP
;
A
#
# COMPACT_ATOMS: atom_id res chain seq x y z
N MET A 1 49.55 33.67 10.15
CA MET A 1 49.30 32.24 10.45
C MET A 1 47.82 32.00 10.26
N SER A 2 47.43 31.15 9.32
CA SER A 2 46.03 30.89 9.00
C SER A 2 45.38 30.11 10.14
N LYS A 3 44.28 30.63 10.67
CA LYS A 3 43.46 29.94 11.68
C LYS A 3 42.76 28.74 11.05
N SER A 4 42.60 27.67 11.81
CA SER A 4 41.78 26.54 11.39
C SER A 4 40.31 26.87 11.56
N LEU A 5 39.57 26.98 10.46
CA LEU A 5 38.13 27.29 10.45
C LEU A 5 37.31 26.23 11.20
N ILE A 6 37.76 24.96 11.18
CA ILE A 6 37.05 23.89 11.88
C ILE A 6 37.24 23.97 13.40
N ASN A 7 38.45 24.33 13.85
CA ASN A 7 38.71 24.57 15.27
C ASN A 7 37.81 25.71 15.76
N GLU A 8 37.73 26.82 15.01
CA GLU A 8 36.89 27.96 15.36
C GLU A 8 35.40 27.61 15.40
N ALA A 9 34.90 26.86 14.42
CA ALA A 9 33.50 26.44 14.36
C ALA A 9 33.11 25.56 15.56
N VAL A 10 33.92 24.52 15.85
CA VAL A 10 33.68 23.63 16.99
C VAL A 10 33.78 24.39 18.30
N LEU A 11 34.78 25.25 18.45
CA LEU A 11 35.00 26.01 19.67
C LEU A 11 33.86 26.99 19.95
N THR A 12 33.36 27.65 18.91
CA THR A 12 32.17 28.52 18.99
C THR A 12 30.94 27.73 19.43
N GLN A 13 30.73 26.54 18.87
CA GLN A 13 29.61 25.67 19.24
C GLN A 13 29.70 25.19 20.69
N VAL A 14 30.89 24.79 21.14
CA VAL A 14 31.17 24.40 22.53
C VAL A 14 30.86 25.54 23.50
N LEU A 15 31.28 26.76 23.16
CA LEU A 15 30.99 27.95 23.96
C LEU A 15 29.50 28.26 24.03
N ASN A 16 28.78 28.13 22.93
CA ASN A 16 27.33 28.29 22.91
C ASN A 16 26.64 27.27 23.82
N HIS A 17 27.05 26.00 23.77
CA HIS A 17 26.53 24.97 24.67
C HIS A 17 26.85 25.26 26.13
N LEU A 18 28.08 25.70 26.45
CA LEU A 18 28.47 26.08 27.81
C LEU A 18 27.65 27.26 28.34
N ARG A 19 27.46 28.31 27.53
CA ARG A 19 26.66 29.49 27.90
C ARG A 19 25.18 29.15 28.16
N ASN A 20 24.65 28.16 27.44
CA ASN A 20 23.28 27.69 27.59
C ASN A 20 23.12 26.59 28.67
N GLY A 21 24.18 26.24 29.41
CA GLY A 21 24.14 25.18 30.43
C GLY A 21 24.01 23.76 29.86
N GLN A 22 24.26 23.57 28.56
CA GLN A 22 24.05 22.31 27.84
C GLN A 22 25.28 21.39 27.94
N LEU A 23 25.71 21.08 29.17
CA LEU A 23 26.92 20.28 29.44
C LEU A 23 26.88 18.87 28.81
N ARG A 24 25.67 18.28 28.71
CA ARG A 24 25.45 16.99 28.05
C ARG A 24 25.87 17.01 26.58
N ARG A 25 25.57 18.10 25.86
CA ARG A 25 25.96 18.25 24.44
C ARG A 25 27.47 18.41 24.28
N CYS A 26 28.13 19.07 25.23
CA CYS A 26 29.59 19.13 25.28
C CYS A 26 30.22 17.74 25.47
N ALA A 27 29.62 16.91 26.34
CA ALA A 27 30.07 15.54 26.56
C ALA A 27 29.82 14.64 25.32
N GLU A 28 28.71 14.82 24.61
CA GLU A 28 28.39 14.12 23.35
C GLU A 28 29.40 14.45 22.24
N MET A 29 30.00 15.65 22.24
CA MET A 29 31.13 16.01 21.37
C MET A 29 32.48 15.40 21.81
N GLY A 30 32.50 14.61 22.89
CA GLY A 30 33.71 13.95 23.39
C GLY A 30 34.59 14.84 24.29
N LEU A 31 34.10 16.03 24.70
CA LEU A 31 34.85 16.89 25.61
C LEU A 31 34.71 16.43 27.05
N ARG A 32 35.86 16.27 27.71
CA ARG A 32 35.89 15.91 29.13
C ARG A 32 35.59 17.11 30.03
N PRO A 33 34.97 16.92 31.21
CA PRO A 33 34.62 17.99 32.13
C PRO A 33 35.82 18.88 32.53
N GLU A 34 37.02 18.31 32.67
CA GLU A 34 38.23 19.05 33.04
C GLU A 34 38.63 20.05 31.96
N ILE A 35 38.43 19.69 30.68
CA ILE A 35 38.70 20.57 29.54
C ILE A 35 37.67 21.70 29.49
N LEU A 36 36.40 21.39 29.77
CA LEU A 36 35.32 22.38 29.83
C LEU A 36 35.55 23.44 30.92
N ALA A 37 36.10 23.03 32.08
CA ALA A 37 36.48 23.97 33.14
C ALA A 37 37.63 24.91 32.70
N GLN A 38 38.62 24.38 31.98
CA GLN A 38 39.73 25.20 31.47
C GLN A 38 39.32 26.13 30.33
N LEU A 39 38.34 25.72 29.51
CA LEU A 39 37.76 26.54 28.44
C LEU A 39 37.07 27.82 28.94
N GLN A 40 36.74 27.93 30.23
CA GLN A 40 36.23 29.18 30.81
C GLN A 40 37.30 30.27 30.89
N GLN A 41 38.58 29.92 30.78
CA GLN A 41 39.69 30.86 30.87
C GLN A 41 39.94 31.54 29.50
N PRO A 42 39.89 32.88 29.41
CA PRO A 42 40.12 33.59 28.14
C PRO A 42 41.47 33.32 27.49
N ALA A 43 42.50 33.02 28.29
CA ALA A 43 43.84 32.71 27.80
C ALA A 43 43.90 31.38 27.03
N VAL A 44 43.30 30.32 27.60
CA VAL A 44 43.19 29.00 26.96
C VAL A 44 42.40 29.12 25.65
N MET A 45 41.36 29.94 25.68
CA MET A 45 40.52 30.19 24.51
C MET A 45 41.29 30.84 23.36
N SER A 46 42.06 31.89 23.66
CA SER A 46 42.89 32.56 22.67
C SER A 46 43.90 31.60 22.03
N ILE A 47 44.49 30.69 22.81
CA ILE A 47 45.45 29.71 22.31
C ILE A 47 44.77 28.70 21.37
N LEU A 48 43.63 28.12 21.79
CA LEU A 48 42.92 27.11 21.00
C LEU A 48 42.36 27.68 19.68
N THR A 49 41.87 28.92 19.69
CA THR A 49 41.37 29.61 18.49
C THR A 49 42.48 29.95 17.51
N ASN A 50 43.65 30.39 17.99
CA ASN A 50 44.74 30.86 17.15
C ASN A 50 45.72 29.75 16.73
N THR A 51 45.49 28.50 17.14
CA THR A 51 46.34 27.37 16.79
C THR A 51 46.16 27.00 15.31
N PRO A 52 47.25 26.89 14.51
CA PRO A 52 47.17 26.52 13.09
C PRO A 52 46.96 25.01 12.85
N VAL A 53 47.20 24.18 13.86
CA VAL A 53 47.01 22.72 13.81
C VAL A 53 45.57 22.37 14.15
N SER A 54 44.92 21.53 13.34
CA SER A 54 43.59 21.00 13.67
C SER A 54 43.70 20.06 14.86
N TRP A 55 42.95 20.37 15.92
CA TRP A 55 42.76 19.48 17.07
C TRP A 55 41.39 18.81 17.05
N VAL A 56 40.59 19.09 16.01
CA VAL A 56 39.29 18.47 15.75
C VAL A 56 39.46 17.45 14.61
N ASP A 57 38.97 16.23 14.84
CA ASP A 57 38.70 15.24 13.80
C ASP A 57 37.18 15.15 13.59
N VAL A 58 36.70 15.45 12.38
CA VAL A 58 35.27 15.41 12.04
C VAL A 58 35.00 14.19 11.20
N ARG A 59 34.14 13.31 11.71
CA ARG A 59 33.68 12.12 10.98
C ARG A 59 32.20 12.21 10.72
N VAL A 60 31.82 12.15 9.45
CA VAL A 60 30.43 11.99 9.05
C VAL A 60 30.15 10.50 8.94
N ASN A 61 29.15 10.03 9.70
CA ASN A 61 28.65 8.67 9.53
C ASN A 61 27.75 8.65 8.29
N ILE A 62 28.35 8.32 7.14
CA ILE A 62 27.67 8.31 5.84
C ILE A 62 26.50 7.32 5.86
N ASP A 63 26.67 6.12 6.43
CA ASP A 63 25.61 5.11 6.51
C ASP A 63 24.37 5.62 7.27
N VAL A 64 24.57 6.35 8.37
CA VAL A 64 23.45 6.94 9.13
C VAL A 64 22.84 8.10 8.36
N MET A 65 23.66 8.95 7.72
CA MET A 65 23.17 10.05 6.90
C MET A 65 22.32 9.55 5.73
N GLU A 66 22.78 8.53 5.01
CA GLU A 66 22.04 7.89 3.92
C GLU A 66 20.73 7.27 4.41
N LYS A 67 20.71 6.63 5.58
CA LYS A 67 19.47 6.13 6.18
C LYS A 67 18.48 7.25 6.52
N ILE A 68 18.97 8.37 7.05
CA ILE A 68 18.12 9.55 7.34
C ILE A 68 17.55 10.11 6.04
N LEU A 69 18.39 10.26 5.00
CA LEU A 69 17.96 10.75 3.69
C LEU A 69 16.94 9.81 3.04
N ALA A 70 17.18 8.51 3.03
CA ALA A 70 16.24 7.52 2.50
C ALA A 70 14.92 7.49 3.27
N THR A 71 14.95 7.75 4.58
CA THR A 71 13.73 7.88 5.39
C THR A 71 12.98 9.17 5.06
N ALA A 72 13.69 10.29 4.88
CA ALA A 72 13.12 11.56 4.49
C ALA A 72 12.51 11.48 3.08
N GLU A 73 13.19 10.84 2.12
CA GLU A 73 12.69 10.63 0.76
C GLU A 73 11.42 9.76 0.75
N ARG A 74 11.42 8.65 1.51
CA ARG A 74 10.23 7.82 1.68
C ARG A 74 9.06 8.61 2.26
N SER A 75 9.31 9.43 3.28
CA SER A 75 8.30 10.30 3.89
C SER A 75 7.77 11.34 2.90
N ALA A 76 8.65 11.96 2.10
CA ALA A 76 8.25 12.94 1.10
C ALA A 76 7.41 12.30 -0.01
N GLN A 77 7.75 11.08 -0.43
CA GLN A 77 7.00 10.36 -1.45
C GLN A 77 5.62 9.91 -0.93
N GLU A 78 5.55 9.49 0.33
CA GLU A 78 4.28 9.22 1.01
C GLU A 78 3.40 10.47 1.10
N ASP A 79 3.98 11.61 1.48
CA ASP A 79 3.28 12.89 1.52
C ASP A 79 2.69 13.26 0.14
N LEU A 80 3.47 13.11 -0.94
CA LEU A 80 2.99 13.34 -2.31
C LEU A 80 1.85 12.39 -2.69
N GLN A 81 1.91 11.12 -2.29
CA GLN A 81 0.83 10.17 -2.53
C GLN A 81 -0.44 10.49 -1.73
N ILE A 82 -0.31 10.95 -0.48
CA ILE A 82 -1.44 11.43 0.32
C ILE A 82 -2.10 12.64 -0.37
N GLU A 83 -1.31 13.62 -0.80
CA GLU A 83 -1.84 14.80 -1.50
C GLU A 83 -2.54 14.42 -2.81
N ARG A 84 -1.95 13.50 -3.58
CA ARG A 84 -2.55 12.95 -4.82
C ARG A 84 -3.89 12.29 -4.51
N ALA A 85 -3.93 11.37 -3.55
CA ALA A 85 -5.16 10.69 -3.15
C ALA A 85 -6.24 11.68 -2.68
N LEU A 86 -5.86 12.69 -1.90
CA LEU A 86 -6.79 13.74 -1.44
C LEU A 86 -7.38 14.54 -2.59
N LYS A 87 -6.55 14.97 -3.56
CA LYS A 87 -7.00 15.69 -4.77
C LYS A 87 -7.95 14.84 -5.61
N LEU A 88 -7.76 13.53 -5.65
CA LEU A 88 -8.67 12.60 -6.32
C LEU A 88 -9.94 12.30 -5.53
N GLY A 89 -10.12 12.86 -4.34
CA GLY A 89 -11.34 12.69 -3.54
C GLY A 89 -11.33 11.44 -2.66
N ALA A 90 -10.16 10.99 -2.19
CA ALA A 90 -10.06 9.98 -1.14
C ALA A 90 -10.83 10.38 0.12
N THR A 91 -11.53 9.42 0.73
CA THR A 91 -12.18 9.63 2.03
C THR A 91 -11.17 9.67 3.16
N THR A 92 -11.55 10.27 4.29
CA THR A 92 -10.72 10.23 5.51
C THR A 92 -10.43 8.79 5.94
N THR A 93 -11.38 7.88 5.77
CA THR A 93 -11.18 6.45 6.07
C THR A 93 -10.13 5.81 5.18
N MET A 94 -10.08 6.15 3.89
CA MET A 94 -9.04 5.68 2.96
C MET A 94 -7.67 6.19 3.39
N ILE A 95 -7.57 7.48 3.67
CA ILE A 95 -6.30 8.10 4.05
C ILE A 95 -5.78 7.48 5.36
N GLN A 96 -6.66 7.24 6.33
CA GLN A 96 -6.31 6.57 7.57
C GLN A 96 -5.90 5.10 7.36
N SER A 97 -6.60 4.35 6.49
CA SER A 97 -6.31 2.93 6.28
C SER A 97 -5.02 2.68 5.50
N PHE A 98 -4.69 3.55 4.54
CA PHE A 98 -3.53 3.38 3.67
C PHE A 98 -2.27 4.07 4.19
N PHE A 99 -2.41 5.24 4.81
CA PHE A 99 -1.27 6.07 5.23
C PHE A 99 -1.19 6.29 6.75
N GLY A 100 -2.13 5.75 7.53
CA GLY A 100 -2.14 5.89 8.99
C GLY A 100 -2.37 7.33 9.49
N LEU A 101 -2.67 8.27 8.58
CA LEU A 101 -2.84 9.68 8.92
C LEU A 101 -4.14 9.89 9.70
N SER A 102 -4.09 10.70 10.76
CA SER A 102 -5.26 10.91 11.62
C SER A 102 -6.37 11.69 10.88
N PRO A 103 -7.64 11.56 11.32
CA PRO A 103 -8.73 12.35 10.76
C PRO A 103 -8.52 13.87 10.87
N GLU A 104 -7.89 14.33 11.95
CA GLU A 104 -7.58 15.74 12.20
C GLU A 104 -6.50 16.25 11.24
N ASP A 105 -5.41 15.49 11.08
CA ASP A 105 -4.35 15.84 10.13
C ASP A 105 -4.85 15.79 8.69
N THR A 106 -5.72 14.83 8.36
CA THR A 106 -6.36 14.72 7.05
C THR A 106 -7.24 15.95 6.75
N ALA A 107 -8.02 16.41 7.74
CA ALA A 107 -8.82 17.61 7.60
C ALA A 107 -7.95 18.86 7.40
N THR A 108 -6.88 18.97 8.19
CA THR A 108 -5.90 20.06 8.09
C THR A 108 -5.21 20.07 6.71
N LYS A 109 -4.74 18.91 6.21
CA LYS A 109 -4.16 18.81 4.86
C LYS A 109 -5.16 19.20 3.77
N ARG A 110 -6.43 18.80 3.85
CA ARG A 110 -7.46 19.24 2.87
C ARG A 110 -7.63 20.75 2.84
N LEU A 111 -7.62 21.40 4.01
CA LEU A 111 -7.70 22.85 4.10
C LEU A 111 -6.47 23.52 3.46
N MET A 112 -5.27 22.99 3.72
CA MET A 112 -4.02 23.48 3.11
C MET A 112 -4.00 23.33 1.59
N LEU A 113 -4.60 22.27 1.05
CA LEU A 113 -4.71 22.01 -0.38
C LEU A 113 -5.92 22.71 -1.04
N GLU A 114 -6.68 23.50 -0.28
CA GLU A 114 -7.92 24.16 -0.74
C GLU A 114 -8.96 23.17 -1.33
N ILE A 115 -8.95 21.92 -0.85
CA ILE A 115 -9.89 20.89 -1.30
C ILE A 115 -11.20 21.05 -0.54
N HIS A 116 -12.24 21.44 -1.26
CA HIS A 116 -13.56 21.64 -0.69
C HIS A 116 -14.34 20.32 -0.72
N PRO A 117 -14.88 19.85 0.42
CA PRO A 117 -15.65 18.61 0.44
C PRO A 117 -16.93 18.75 -0.39
N ARG A 118 -17.11 17.85 -1.36
CA ARG A 118 -18.31 17.79 -2.20
C ARG A 118 -19.55 17.61 -1.31
N ARG A 119 -20.52 18.51 -1.46
CA ARG A 119 -21.81 18.45 -0.76
C ARG A 119 -22.87 17.80 -1.65
N GLY A 120 -23.56 16.77 -1.14
CA GLY A 120 -24.68 16.12 -1.81
C GLY A 120 -24.60 14.60 -1.82
N ARG A 121 -25.69 13.95 -2.27
CA ARG A 121 -25.67 12.51 -2.55
C ARG A 121 -24.87 12.25 -3.82
N TRP A 122 -24.05 11.21 -3.78
CA TRP A 122 -23.39 10.69 -4.97
C TRP A 122 -24.43 10.34 -6.03
N ARG A 123 -24.20 10.77 -7.27
CA ARG A 123 -25.01 10.28 -8.39
C ARG A 123 -24.73 8.80 -8.55
N GLN A 124 -25.77 8.03 -8.88
CA GLN A 124 -25.58 6.68 -9.35
C GLN A 124 -24.74 6.75 -10.64
N LEU A 125 -23.63 6.02 -10.67
CA LEU A 125 -22.77 5.94 -11.85
C LEU A 125 -23.57 5.36 -13.01
N ASP A 126 -23.31 5.88 -14.21
CA ASP A 126 -23.84 5.30 -15.43
C ASP A 126 -23.15 3.96 -15.73
N GLU A 127 -23.91 2.98 -16.21
CA GLU A 127 -23.43 1.64 -16.55
C GLU A 127 -22.39 1.68 -17.69
N GLN A 128 -22.43 2.69 -18.55
CA GLN A 128 -21.38 2.92 -19.56
C GLN A 128 -20.05 3.28 -18.91
N ILE A 129 -20.06 4.17 -17.93
CA ILE A 129 -18.87 4.64 -17.21
C ILE A 129 -18.30 3.50 -16.36
N GLU A 130 -19.14 2.75 -15.66
CA GLU A 130 -18.69 1.60 -14.88
C GLU A 130 -17.97 0.55 -15.75
N ARG A 131 -18.49 0.27 -16.94
CA ARG A 131 -17.81 -0.61 -17.91
C ARG A 131 -16.48 -0.05 -18.39
N GLN A 132 -16.39 1.25 -18.61
CA GLN A 132 -15.12 1.89 -18.98
C GLN A 132 -14.09 1.76 -17.86
N ILE A 133 -14.49 2.01 -16.61
CA ILE A 133 -13.66 1.82 -15.41
C ILE A 133 -13.17 0.37 -15.37
N TRP A 134 -14.06 -0.61 -15.56
CA TRP A 134 -13.71 -2.04 -15.57
C TRP A 134 -12.62 -2.37 -16.60
N PHE A 135 -12.86 -2.06 -17.88
CA PHE A 135 -11.93 -2.42 -18.95
C PHE A 135 -10.56 -1.75 -18.77
N ARG A 136 -10.54 -0.49 -18.34
CA ARG A 136 -9.30 0.23 -18.14
C ARG A 136 -8.54 -0.29 -16.91
N TRP A 137 -9.25 -0.59 -15.83
CA TRP A 137 -8.69 -1.23 -14.64
C TRP A 137 -8.05 -2.58 -14.97
N GLU A 138 -8.77 -3.46 -15.67
CA GLU A 138 -8.27 -4.79 -16.07
C GLU A 138 -6.99 -4.68 -16.92
N HIS A 139 -6.94 -3.69 -17.84
CA HIS A 139 -5.74 -3.42 -18.63
C HIS A 139 -4.56 -2.97 -17.75
N LEU A 140 -4.78 -2.01 -16.86
CA LEU A 140 -3.73 -1.47 -15.98
C LEU A 140 -3.19 -2.55 -15.01
N MET A 141 -4.05 -3.43 -14.52
CA MET A 141 -3.65 -4.57 -13.68
C MET A 141 -2.74 -5.53 -14.45
N HIS A 142 -3.05 -5.82 -15.72
CA HIS A 142 -2.24 -6.69 -16.58
C HIS A 142 -0.90 -6.06 -17.00
N GLU A 143 -0.91 -4.76 -17.33
CA GLU A 143 0.27 -4.03 -17.78
C GLU A 143 1.31 -3.88 -16.66
N ASN A 144 0.85 -3.59 -15.44
CA ASN A 144 1.71 -3.35 -14.28
C ASN A 144 1.98 -4.61 -13.44
N GLN A 145 1.39 -5.76 -13.80
CA GLN A 145 1.55 -7.06 -13.11
C GLN A 145 1.27 -6.98 -11.59
N VAL A 146 0.24 -6.21 -11.22
CA VAL A 146 -0.07 -5.90 -9.82
C VAL A 146 -0.54 -7.13 -9.06
N ARG A 147 -0.03 -7.30 -7.84
CA ARG A 147 -0.44 -8.38 -6.93
C ARG A 147 -1.69 -7.97 -6.17
N LEU A 148 -2.64 -8.89 -6.05
CA LEU A 148 -3.90 -8.62 -5.34
C LEU A 148 -3.69 -8.44 -3.84
N GLU A 149 -2.61 -8.97 -3.29
CA GLU A 149 -2.23 -8.86 -1.89
C GLU A 149 -1.61 -7.50 -1.55
N ASP A 150 -1.08 -6.78 -2.55
CA ASP A 150 -0.47 -5.46 -2.36
C ASP A 150 -1.54 -4.36 -2.49
N SER A 151 -2.07 -3.96 -1.35
CA SER A 151 -3.10 -2.92 -1.28
C SER A 151 -2.61 -1.55 -1.76
N MET A 152 -1.29 -1.30 -1.69
CA MET A 152 -0.71 -0.02 -2.09
C MET A 152 -0.55 0.05 -3.62
N GLU A 153 -0.13 -1.05 -4.27
CA GLU A 153 -0.14 -1.14 -5.72
C GLU A 153 -1.57 -1.01 -6.28
N LEU A 154 -2.54 -1.68 -5.66
CA LEU A 154 -3.95 -1.54 -6.03
C LEU A 154 -4.46 -0.09 -5.90
N LEU A 155 -4.06 0.60 -4.83
CA LEU A 155 -4.40 2.01 -4.63
C LEU A 155 -3.79 2.89 -5.73
N ASP A 156 -2.54 2.63 -6.13
CA ASP A 156 -1.89 3.40 -7.20
C ASP A 156 -2.60 3.21 -8.54
N ILE A 157 -3.00 1.98 -8.88
CA ILE A 157 -3.83 1.72 -10.07
C ILE A 157 -5.16 2.47 -9.98
N ALA A 158 -5.82 2.46 -8.83
CA ALA A 158 -7.07 3.20 -8.63
C ALA A 158 -6.87 4.72 -8.80
N MET A 159 -5.74 5.27 -8.35
CA MET A 159 -5.39 6.67 -8.54
C MET A 159 -5.15 7.00 -10.02
N ILE A 160 -4.35 6.20 -10.73
CA ILE A 160 -4.10 6.36 -12.17
C ILE A 160 -5.42 6.32 -12.94
N LEU A 161 -6.27 5.34 -12.65
CA LEU A 161 -7.58 5.18 -13.29
C LEU A 161 -8.49 6.39 -13.04
N THR A 162 -8.49 6.91 -11.80
CA THR A 162 -9.29 8.07 -11.43
C THR A 162 -8.79 9.33 -12.14
N GLU A 163 -7.48 9.49 -12.33
CA GLU A 163 -6.89 10.60 -13.08
C GLU A 163 -7.26 10.55 -14.56
N GLU A 164 -7.16 9.38 -15.18
CA GLU A 164 -7.46 9.21 -16.60
C GLU A 164 -8.93 9.48 -16.93
N ILE A 165 -9.85 9.03 -16.07
CA ILE A 165 -11.29 9.21 -16.30
C ILE A 165 -11.70 10.67 -16.07
N ASN A 166 -11.07 11.34 -15.11
CA ASN A 166 -11.32 12.76 -14.84
C ASN A 166 -10.43 13.69 -15.68
N ALA A 167 -9.73 13.18 -16.70
CA ALA A 167 -8.85 14.00 -17.52
C ALA A 167 -9.64 15.13 -18.21
N GLY A 168 -9.30 16.38 -17.84
CA GLY A 168 -9.99 17.57 -18.34
C GLY A 168 -11.29 17.92 -17.61
N ILE A 169 -11.64 17.21 -16.53
CA ILE A 169 -12.80 17.49 -15.68
C ILE A 169 -12.34 18.23 -14.43
N GLU A 170 -12.92 19.40 -14.16
CA GLU A 170 -12.66 20.14 -12.92
C GLU A 170 -13.20 19.39 -11.70
N GLN A 171 -12.50 19.48 -10.57
CA GLN A 171 -12.85 18.74 -9.35
C GLN A 171 -14.25 19.10 -8.79
N ASP A 172 -14.69 20.34 -9.00
CA ASP A 172 -16.02 20.83 -8.61
C ASP A 172 -17.12 20.46 -9.61
N SER A 173 -16.76 19.88 -10.76
CA SER A 173 -17.71 19.46 -11.78
C SER A 173 -18.62 18.34 -11.25
N PRO A 174 -19.92 18.35 -11.61
CA PRO A 174 -20.81 17.24 -11.27
C PRO A 174 -20.37 15.91 -11.88
N GLU A 175 -19.58 15.94 -12.96
CA GLU A 175 -19.08 14.78 -13.70
C GLU A 175 -17.82 14.16 -13.06
N PHE A 176 -17.19 14.85 -12.10
CA PHE A 176 -16.02 14.33 -11.41
C PHE A 176 -16.36 13.07 -10.61
N ILE A 177 -15.59 12.02 -10.84
CA ILE A 177 -15.70 10.72 -10.17
C ILE A 177 -14.60 10.63 -9.12
N SER A 178 -14.97 10.49 -7.86
CA SER A 178 -13.99 10.41 -6.79
C SER A 178 -13.28 9.05 -6.75
N LEU A 179 -12.04 9.07 -6.25
CA LEU A 179 -11.25 7.89 -5.97
C LEU A 179 -11.98 6.92 -5.03
N ALA A 180 -12.77 7.44 -4.09
CA ALA A 180 -13.59 6.62 -3.20
C ALA A 180 -14.62 5.76 -3.95
N ILE A 181 -15.23 6.30 -5.02
CA ILE A 181 -16.17 5.55 -5.86
C ILE A 181 -15.43 4.48 -6.65
N VAL A 182 -14.35 4.86 -7.34
CA VAL A 182 -13.52 3.92 -8.12
C VAL A 182 -13.03 2.77 -7.23
N TRP A 183 -12.53 3.12 -6.05
CA TRP A 183 -12.08 2.15 -5.05
C TRP A 183 -13.22 1.20 -4.64
N SER A 184 -14.42 1.72 -4.37
CA SER A 184 -15.55 0.88 -3.97
C SER A 184 -15.97 -0.12 -5.07
N LEU A 185 -15.90 0.28 -6.34
CA LEU A 185 -16.16 -0.61 -7.48
C LEU A 185 -15.12 -1.71 -7.55
N ILE A 186 -13.83 -1.36 -7.51
CA ILE A 186 -12.73 -2.33 -7.51
C ILE A 186 -12.90 -3.34 -6.37
N GLN A 187 -13.20 -2.85 -5.15
CA GLN A 187 -13.45 -3.72 -4.00
C GLN A 187 -14.66 -4.64 -4.20
N SER A 188 -15.75 -4.17 -4.81
CA SER A 188 -16.89 -5.03 -5.14
C SER A 188 -16.51 -6.13 -6.13
N TRP A 189 -15.76 -5.82 -7.18
CA TRP A 189 -15.36 -6.80 -8.18
C TRP A 189 -14.38 -7.84 -7.65
N LEU A 190 -13.46 -7.42 -6.76
CA LEU A 190 -12.56 -8.33 -6.07
C LEU A 190 -13.34 -9.26 -5.13
N LYS A 191 -14.31 -8.71 -4.38
CA LYS A 191 -15.19 -9.50 -3.50
C LYS A 191 -16.02 -10.52 -4.27
N ASP A 192 -16.52 -10.15 -5.44
CA ASP A 192 -17.32 -11.00 -6.32
C ASP A 192 -16.47 -11.94 -7.19
N ASN A 193 -15.13 -11.92 -7.03
CA ASN A 193 -14.15 -12.72 -7.78
C ASN A 193 -14.26 -12.57 -9.31
N LEU A 194 -14.66 -11.38 -9.79
CA LEU A 194 -14.81 -11.09 -11.21
C LEU A 194 -13.47 -10.96 -11.92
N TYR A 195 -12.42 -10.59 -11.20
CA TYR A 195 -11.06 -10.47 -11.73
C TYR A 195 -10.28 -11.78 -11.56
N GLN A 196 -9.88 -12.37 -12.69
CA GLN A 196 -9.01 -13.54 -12.72
C GLN A 196 -7.73 -13.19 -13.48
N PRO A 197 -6.57 -13.03 -12.80
CA PRO A 197 -5.33 -12.55 -13.42
C PRO A 197 -4.78 -13.49 -14.52
N ASN A 198 -5.39 -14.67 -14.71
CA ASN A 198 -4.87 -15.74 -15.58
C ASN A 198 -5.87 -16.24 -16.64
N ARG A 199 -6.78 -15.38 -17.14
CA ARG A 199 -7.79 -15.80 -18.13
C ARG A 199 -7.23 -16.10 -19.54
N LYS A 200 -5.98 -15.73 -19.84
CA LYS A 200 -5.35 -15.97 -21.16
C LYS A 200 -4.66 -17.34 -21.33
N GLY A 201 -4.96 -18.32 -20.47
CA GLY A 201 -4.44 -19.71 -20.60
C GLY A 201 -5.48 -20.80 -20.86
N GLN A 202 -6.78 -20.50 -20.73
CA GLN A 202 -7.85 -21.52 -20.92
C GLN A 202 -9.05 -20.95 -21.67
N ALA A 203 -8.84 -20.52 -22.91
CA ALA A 203 -9.93 -20.51 -23.87
C ALA A 203 -10.21 -21.98 -24.26
N LYS A 204 -11.08 -22.68 -23.53
CA LYS A 204 -11.79 -23.82 -24.12
C LYS A 204 -12.58 -23.25 -25.30
N PRO A 205 -12.47 -23.80 -26.52
CA PRO A 205 -13.23 -23.30 -27.65
C PRO A 205 -14.71 -23.45 -27.33
N THR A 206 -15.41 -22.32 -27.14
CA THR A 206 -16.86 -22.29 -27.13
C THR A 206 -17.32 -22.65 -28.53
N THR A 207 -17.58 -23.94 -28.77
CA THR A 207 -18.35 -24.38 -29.93
C THR A 207 -19.74 -23.78 -29.78
N LEU A 208 -19.97 -22.64 -30.43
CA LEU A 208 -21.30 -22.06 -30.60
C LEU A 208 -22.09 -23.00 -31.51
N TYR A 209 -22.88 -23.90 -30.91
CA TYR A 209 -23.95 -24.57 -31.64
C TYR A 209 -25.02 -23.53 -31.95
N LEU A 210 -25.09 -23.12 -33.21
CA LEU A 210 -26.25 -22.44 -33.77
C LEU A 210 -27.44 -23.40 -33.64
N ALA A 211 -28.31 -23.17 -32.65
CA ALA A 211 -29.60 -23.81 -32.59
C ALA A 211 -30.45 -23.30 -33.76
N SER A 212 -30.54 -24.11 -34.80
CA SER A 212 -31.51 -23.91 -35.88
C SER A 212 -32.91 -23.95 -35.29
N VAL A 213 -33.62 -22.83 -35.45
CA VAL A 213 -35.05 -22.73 -35.24
C VAL A 213 -35.76 -23.71 -36.15
N SER A 214 -36.55 -24.61 -35.59
CA SER A 214 -37.64 -25.28 -36.30
C SER A 214 -38.79 -25.47 -35.33
N ALA A 215 -39.82 -24.66 -35.54
CA ALA A 215 -41.11 -24.75 -34.91
C ALA A 215 -41.89 -25.94 -35.45
N HIS A 216 -42.48 -26.78 -34.58
CA HIS A 216 -43.90 -27.18 -34.64
C HIS A 216 -44.27 -28.09 -33.44
N LEU A 217 -45.35 -27.75 -32.72
CA LEU A 217 -46.24 -28.69 -32.01
C LEU A 217 -47.54 -28.80 -32.84
N PRO A 218 -48.44 -29.84 -32.72
CA PRO A 218 -48.67 -30.71 -31.54
C PRO A 218 -48.98 -32.23 -31.80
N SER A 219 -49.09 -32.97 -30.68
CA SER A 219 -49.65 -34.34 -30.40
C SER A 219 -50.93 -34.73 -31.19
N PRO A 220 -51.40 -36.02 -31.36
CA PRO A 220 -51.59 -37.03 -30.28
C PRO A 220 -51.54 -38.57 -30.63
N ALA A 221 -51.59 -39.41 -29.58
CA ALA A 221 -52.36 -40.67 -29.41
C ALA A 221 -51.63 -42.00 -29.09
N ALA A 222 -52.17 -42.66 -28.04
CA ALA A 222 -52.33 -44.11 -27.78
C ALA A 222 -51.23 -44.96 -27.06
N HIS A 223 -51.29 -44.96 -25.71
CA HIS A 223 -51.46 -46.08 -24.75
C HIS A 223 -50.73 -47.47 -24.86
N PRO A 224 -50.62 -48.24 -23.73
CA PRO A 224 -49.41 -48.96 -23.25
C PRO A 224 -49.51 -50.51 -23.40
N PRO A 225 -48.62 -51.34 -22.79
CA PRO A 225 -48.86 -51.83 -21.42
C PRO A 225 -47.63 -52.27 -20.54
N GLN A 226 -47.89 -52.32 -19.22
CA GLN A 226 -47.50 -53.33 -18.21
C GLN A 226 -46.08 -53.44 -17.59
N SER A 227 -46.03 -53.24 -16.26
CA SER A 227 -45.05 -53.78 -15.28
C SER A 227 -45.33 -55.28 -15.00
N PRO A 228 -44.41 -56.08 -14.40
CA PRO A 228 -44.17 -56.09 -12.92
C PRO A 228 -42.69 -56.37 -12.50
N ALA A 229 -42.18 -55.74 -11.44
CA ALA A 229 -41.97 -56.26 -10.07
C ALA A 229 -40.91 -57.37 -9.89
N LEU A 230 -39.92 -57.13 -9.00
CA LEU A 230 -39.69 -57.86 -7.72
C LEU A 230 -38.21 -57.79 -7.24
N GLU A 231 -38.06 -57.34 -6.00
CA GLU A 231 -36.91 -57.53 -5.11
C GLU A 231 -36.56 -59.02 -4.93
N ILE A 232 -35.33 -59.32 -4.49
CA ILE A 232 -34.96 -60.33 -3.46
C ILE A 232 -33.42 -60.32 -3.30
N GLU A 233 -32.94 -59.89 -2.12
CA GLU A 233 -31.73 -60.41 -1.44
C GLU A 233 -32.11 -61.73 -0.75
N PRO A 234 -31.22 -62.74 -0.47
CA PRO A 234 -30.12 -62.55 0.51
C PRO A 234 -28.89 -63.49 0.44
N ALA A 235 -27.84 -63.10 1.19
CA ALA A 235 -26.84 -63.85 1.97
C ALA A 235 -26.50 -65.34 1.72
N GLN A 236 -25.19 -65.63 1.59
CA GLN A 236 -24.42 -66.61 2.41
C GLN A 236 -22.91 -66.48 2.09
N GLN A 237 -22.10 -65.99 3.02
CA GLN A 237 -21.33 -66.75 4.03
C GLN A 237 -20.06 -67.44 3.51
N GLN A 238 -18.96 -67.00 4.14
CA GLN A 238 -17.76 -67.79 4.51
C GLN A 238 -16.75 -68.15 3.41
N LEU A 239 -15.64 -67.41 3.40
CA LEU A 239 -14.33 -68.03 3.59
C LEU A 239 -13.43 -67.13 4.46
N LEU A 240 -13.37 -67.53 5.73
CA LEU A 240 -12.26 -67.42 6.69
C LEU A 240 -11.59 -66.05 6.93
N ASN A 241 -12.04 -65.43 8.02
CA ASN A 241 -11.14 -64.85 9.01
C ASN A 241 -10.27 -65.95 9.64
N LEU A 242 -8.96 -65.73 9.74
CA LEU A 242 -8.16 -66.07 10.92
C LEU A 242 -6.90 -65.20 10.88
N VAL A 243 -6.91 -64.10 11.65
CA VAL A 243 -6.28 -63.94 12.98
C VAL A 243 -4.92 -63.24 12.79
N GLN A 244 -4.83 -61.93 13.06
CA GLN A 244 -4.64 -61.30 14.39
C GLN A 244 -3.38 -61.76 15.12
N SER A 245 -2.68 -60.76 15.68
CA SER A 245 -1.64 -60.82 16.70
C SER A 245 -0.30 -61.41 16.21
N GLU A 246 0.87 -60.89 16.52
CA GLU A 246 1.41 -60.06 17.61
C GLU A 246 2.55 -59.23 16.98
N GLY A 247 2.82 -57.98 17.36
CA GLY A 247 3.30 -57.58 18.67
C GLY A 247 4.78 -57.18 18.55
N ASP A 248 5.07 -56.00 19.09
CA ASP A 248 6.38 -55.44 19.52
C ASP A 248 7.63 -56.33 19.40
N THR A 249 8.77 -55.72 19.05
CA THR A 249 9.76 -55.20 20.03
C THR A 249 11.03 -54.76 19.28
N THR A 250 11.59 -53.61 19.67
CA THR A 250 12.91 -53.09 19.28
C THR A 250 14.06 -54.00 19.78
N PRO A 251 15.29 -53.75 19.31
CA PRO A 251 16.16 -52.82 20.04
C PRO A 251 16.82 -51.75 19.16
#